data_AF-A0A6F9CKN3-F1
#
_entry.id   AF-A0A6F9CKN3-F1
#
_cell.length_a   1.000
_cell.length_b   1.000
_cell.length_c   1.000
_cell.angle_alpha   90.00
_cell.angle_beta   90.00
_cell.angle_gamma   90.00
#
_symmetry.space_group_name_H-M   'P 1'
#
loop_
_entity.id
_entity.type
_entity.pdbx_description
1 polymer ?
#
loop_
_entity_poly.entity_id
_entity_poly.type
_entity_poly.pdbx_seq_one_letter_code
_entity_poly.pdbx_strand_id
1 'polypeptide(L)'
;QVDLPATVKVRGGDLTVPYQEIQLHLHSGKDGAPGSEHTIDGERYPKELHIVNIKEEYNSLADALKDPAGVGVLGFFYELAAFSQLQFAGEEPMVGTYHPVQLLTGR
;
A
#
# COMPACT_ATOMS: atom_id res chain seq x y z
N GLN A 1 -2.83 -3.22 -11.81
CA GLN A 1 -1.97 -2.04 -11.59
C GLN A 1 -2.62 -0.84 -12.25
N VAL A 2 -2.56 0.32 -11.62
CA VAL A 2 -3.14 1.59 -12.07
C VAL A 2 -2.11 2.69 -11.81
N ASP A 3 -1.83 3.51 -12.81
CA ASP A 3 -0.93 4.66 -12.67
C ASP A 3 -1.70 5.84 -12.06
N LEU A 4 -1.04 6.59 -11.18
CA LEU A 4 -1.64 7.71 -10.45
C LEU A 4 -1.07 9.04 -10.93
N PRO A 5 -1.89 10.10 -10.98
CA PRO A 5 -1.36 11.45 -11.17
C PRO A 5 -0.57 11.83 -9.91
N ALA A 6 0.69 12.24 -10.09
CA ALA A 6 1.64 12.62 -9.04
C ALA A 6 1.25 13.91 -8.28
N THR A 7 0.08 13.87 -7.65
CA THR A 7 -0.59 14.99 -6.98
C THR A 7 -0.69 14.78 -5.47
N VAL A 8 -0.66 13.51 -5.04
CA VAL A 8 -0.69 13.10 -3.63
C VAL A 8 0.74 12.83 -3.17
N LYS A 9 1.03 13.22 -1.92
CA LYS A 9 2.34 13.05 -1.29
C LYS A 9 2.24 12.41 0.08
N VAL A 10 3.23 11.59 0.40
CA VAL A 10 3.41 10.93 1.69
C VAL A 10 4.60 11.57 2.41
N ARG A 11 4.46 11.77 3.73
CA ARG A 11 5.47 12.35 4.63
C ARG A 11 5.40 11.66 6.00
N GLY A 12 6.49 11.70 6.77
CA GLY A 12 6.57 11.06 8.08
C GLY A 12 6.92 9.56 7.97
N GLY A 13 6.70 8.79 9.05
CA GLY A 13 7.00 7.35 9.05
C GLY A 13 8.45 7.02 8.71
N ASP A 14 9.39 7.77 9.30
CA ASP A 14 10.84 7.73 9.05
C ASP A 14 11.30 8.12 7.63
N LEU A 15 10.40 8.63 6.77
CA LEU A 15 10.79 9.26 5.52
C LEU A 15 11.48 10.60 5.77
N THR A 16 12.71 10.73 5.28
CA THR A 16 13.53 11.94 5.43
C THR A 16 13.10 13.08 4.52
N VAL A 17 12.37 12.77 3.44
CA VAL A 17 11.83 13.72 2.46
C VAL A 17 10.42 13.31 2.04
N PRO A 18 9.63 14.19 1.39
CA PRO A 18 8.35 13.81 0.80
C PRO A 18 8.51 12.86 -0.39
N TYR A 19 7.54 11.95 -0.54
CA TYR A 19 7.42 11.06 -1.68
C TYR A 19 6.09 11.31 -2.39
N GLN A 20 6.05 11.18 -3.72
CA GLN A 20 4.85 11.31 -4.53
C GLN A 20 4.33 9.94 -4.97
N GLU A 21 3.01 9.76 -4.90
CA GLU A 21 2.33 8.54 -5.34
C GLU A 21 2.32 8.46 -6.87
N ILE A 22 2.71 7.32 -7.43
CA ILE A 22 2.79 7.12 -8.88
C ILE A 22 2.03 5.89 -9.40
N GLN A 23 1.80 4.89 -8.55
CA GLN A 23 1.21 3.64 -8.97
C GLN A 23 0.51 2.95 -7.80
N LEU A 24 -0.62 2.31 -8.09
CA LEU A 24 -1.36 1.48 -7.16
C LEU A 24 -1.57 0.08 -7.76
N HIS A 25 -1.42 -0.97 -6.98
CA HIS A 25 -1.75 -2.33 -7.40
C HIS A 25 -2.10 -3.25 -6.22
N LEU A 26 -2.75 -4.37 -6.53
CA LEU A 26 -3.28 -5.30 -5.54
C LEU A 26 -2.70 -6.69 -5.78
N HIS A 27 -2.18 -7.29 -4.71
CA HIS A 27 -1.86 -8.71 -4.62
C HIS A 27 -3.07 -9.46 -4.08
N SER A 28 -3.41 -10.59 -4.69
CA SER A 28 -4.57 -11.41 -4.30
C SER A 28 -4.26 -12.88 -4.58
N GLY A 29 -4.79 -13.76 -3.74
CA GLY A 29 -4.64 -15.19 -3.93
C GLY A 29 -5.61 -15.72 -4.97
N LYS A 30 -5.37 -16.94 -5.44
CA LYS A 30 -6.27 -17.65 -6.34
C LYS A 30 -7.32 -18.39 -5.52
N ASP A 31 -8.54 -18.45 -6.02
CA ASP A 31 -9.61 -19.35 -5.52
C ASP A 31 -9.87 -19.24 -4.00
N GLY A 32 -9.78 -18.03 -3.45
CA GLY A 32 -10.03 -17.77 -2.02
C GLY A 32 -8.84 -18.03 -1.09
N ALA A 33 -7.68 -18.43 -1.63
CA ALA A 33 -6.45 -18.52 -0.85
C ALA A 33 -5.92 -17.13 -0.43
N PRO A 34 -5.13 -17.05 0.65
CA PRO A 34 -4.38 -15.85 0.99
C PRO A 34 -3.51 -15.36 -0.16
N GLY A 35 -3.40 -14.03 -0.28
CA GLY A 35 -2.82 -13.35 -1.43
C GLY A 35 -1.83 -12.25 -1.12
N SER A 36 -1.70 -11.88 0.15
CA SER A 36 -0.71 -10.91 0.57
C SER A 36 0.69 -11.44 0.31
N GLU A 37 1.60 -10.54 -0.07
CA GLU A 37 3.02 -10.82 -0.19
C GLU A 37 3.66 -10.91 1.19
N HIS A 38 3.34 -9.94 2.05
CA HIS A 38 3.80 -9.85 3.43
C HIS A 38 2.92 -10.67 4.38
N THR A 39 3.48 -10.97 5.55
CA THR A 39 2.82 -11.69 6.65
C THR A 39 2.91 -10.89 7.94
N ILE A 40 1.90 -10.98 8.80
CA ILE A 40 1.98 -10.55 10.21
C ILE A 40 2.01 -11.82 11.05
N ASP A 41 3.04 -11.99 11.88
CA ASP A 41 3.20 -13.15 12.77
C ASP A 41 3.11 -14.52 12.05
N GLY A 42 3.53 -14.56 10.78
CA GLY A 42 3.49 -15.75 9.92
C GLY A 42 2.18 -15.93 9.15
N GLU A 43 1.15 -15.14 9.43
CA GLU A 43 -0.16 -15.22 8.76
C GLU A 43 -0.20 -14.36 7.50
N ARG A 44 -0.71 -14.93 6.40
CA ARG A 44 -1.00 -14.21 5.14
C ARG A 44 -2.46 -13.75 5.11
N TYR A 45 -2.67 -12.56 4.59
CA TYR A 45 -4.00 -11.98 4.40
C TYR A 45 -4.57 -12.28 3.00
N PRO A 46 -5.90 -12.28 2.83
CA PRO A 46 -6.55 -12.47 1.54
C PRO A 46 -6.02 -11.58 0.40
N LYS A 47 -5.74 -10.31 0.69
CA LYS A 47 -5.23 -9.35 -0.30
C LYS A 47 -4.30 -8.34 0.35
N GLU A 48 -3.43 -7.74 -0.47
CA GLU A 48 -2.53 -6.65 -0.07
C GLU A 48 -2.48 -5.58 -1.15
N LEU A 49 -2.74 -4.33 -0.79
CA LEU A 49 -2.60 -3.16 -1.67
C LEU A 49 -1.22 -2.56 -1.50
N HIS A 50 -0.56 -2.28 -2.62
CA HIS A 50 0.65 -1.49 -2.69
C HIS A 50 0.36 -0.15 -3.35
N ILE A 51 0.71 0.93 -2.64
CA ILE A 51 0.84 2.27 -3.21
C ILE A 51 2.34 2.56 -3.34
N VAL A 52 2.80 2.65 -4.57
CA VAL A 52 4.20 2.91 -4.91
C VAL A 52 4.42 4.40 -4.98
N ASN A 53 5.42 4.86 -4.23
CA ASN A 53 5.81 6.25 -4.15
C ASN A 53 7.28 6.40 -4.55
N ILE A 54 7.64 7.54 -5.13
CA ILE A 54 9.03 7.91 -5.39
C ILE A 54 9.36 9.22 -4.68
N LYS A 55 10.62 9.45 -4.29
CA LYS A 55 11.02 10.76 -3.74
C LYS A 55 10.58 11.87 -4.70
N GLU A 56 10.09 12.96 -4.12
CA GLU A 56 9.56 14.09 -4.89
C GLU A 56 10.56 14.69 -5.91
N GLU A 57 11.87 14.51 -5.67
CA GLU A 57 12.92 14.98 -6.59
C GLU A 57 13.02 14.19 -7.91
N TYR A 58 12.41 13.01 -7.99
CA TYR A 58 12.42 12.18 -9.20
C TYR A 58 11.15 12.36 -10.03
N ASN A 59 11.31 12.43 -11.36
CA ASN A 59 10.20 12.53 -12.30
C ASN A 59 9.77 11.18 -12.89
N SER A 60 10.50 10.11 -12.61
CA SER A 60 10.23 8.78 -13.15
C SER A 60 10.62 7.69 -12.15
N LEU A 61 9.88 6.57 -12.19
CA LEU A 61 10.25 5.38 -11.42
C LEU A 61 11.64 4.86 -11.82
N ALA A 62 12.00 4.93 -13.10
CA ALA A 62 13.29 4.48 -13.60
C ALA A 62 14.47 5.27 -13.00
N ASP A 63 14.29 6.57 -12.74
CA ASP A 63 15.31 7.38 -12.06
C ASP A 63 15.34 7.11 -10.56
N ALA A 64 14.16 7.00 -9.94
CA ALA A 64 14.03 6.68 -8.53
C ALA A 64 14.66 5.33 -8.16
N LEU A 65 14.54 4.32 -9.03
CA LEU A 65 15.14 2.99 -8.83
C LEU A 65 16.69 2.99 -8.82
N LYS A 66 17.34 4.07 -9.27
CA LYS A 66 18.81 4.22 -9.19
C LYS A 66 19.26 4.65 -7.79
N ASP A 67 18.36 5.19 -6.98
CA ASP A 67 18.58 5.52 -5.58
C ASP A 67 18.02 4.40 -4.70
N PRO A 68 18.84 3.76 -3.84
CA PRO A 68 18.37 2.74 -2.90
C PRO A 68 17.21 3.20 -1.99
N ALA A 69 17.09 4.50 -1.73
CA ALA A 69 15.99 5.09 -0.96
C ALA A 69 14.97 5.82 -1.86
N GLY A 70 15.11 5.74 -3.18
CA GLY A 70 14.32 6.53 -4.12
C GLY A 70 12.85 6.09 -4.22
N VAL A 71 12.55 4.84 -3.84
CA VAL A 71 11.21 4.25 -3.87
C VAL A 71 10.77 3.88 -2.45
N GLY A 72 9.52 4.22 -2.12
CA GLY A 72 8.85 3.78 -0.89
C GLY A 72 7.49 3.18 -1.22
N VAL A 73 7.19 2.00 -0.67
CA VAL A 73 5.90 1.32 -0.88
C VAL A 73 5.10 1.31 0.41
N LEU A 74 3.86 1.80 0.34
CA LEU A 74 2.88 1.65 1.41
C LEU A 74 2.09 0.36 1.17
N GLY A 75 2.15 -0.57 2.12
CA GLY A 75 1.41 -1.83 2.11
C GLY A 75 0.17 -1.77 3.01
N PHE A 76 -0.97 -2.24 2.50
CA PHE A 76 -2.20 -2.38 3.27
C PHE A 76 -2.77 -3.79 3.13
N PHE A 77 -2.96 -4.50 4.23
CA PHE A 77 -3.66 -5.79 4.23
C PHE A 77 -5.18 -5.61 4.20
N TYR A 78 -5.87 -6.56 3.57
CA TYR A 78 -7.32 -6.65 3.56
C TYR A 78 -7.77 -7.97 4.14
N GLU A 79 -8.66 -7.91 5.13
CA GLU A 79 -9.34 -9.06 5.69
C GLU A 79 -10.80 -9.07 5.22
N LEU A 80 -11.26 -10.21 4.70
CA LEU A 80 -12.61 -10.34 4.14
C LEU A 80 -13.72 -10.38 5.23
N ALA A 81 -13.37 -10.57 6.50
CA ALA A 81 -14.34 -10.80 7.57
C ALA A 81 -15.05 -9.53 8.07
N ALA A 82 -14.38 -8.36 8.10
CA ALA A 82 -14.94 -7.12 8.68
C ALA A 82 -15.65 -6.19 7.67
N PHE A 83 -15.53 -6.48 6.38
CA PHE A 83 -16.10 -5.66 5.30
C PHE A 83 -17.62 -5.87 5.13
N SER A 84 -18.17 -6.98 5.61
CA SER A 84 -19.58 -7.32 5.42
C SER A 84 -20.52 -6.73 6.47
N GLN A 85 -20.00 -6.13 7.56
CA GLN A 85 -20.84 -5.76 8.73
C GLN A 85 -20.63 -4.36 9.31
N LEU A 86 -19.65 -3.58 8.85
CA LEU A 86 -19.45 -2.21 9.32
C LEU A 86 -20.24 -1.24 8.44
N GLN A 87 -20.80 -0.18 9.02
CA GLN A 87 -21.53 0.88 8.31
C GLN A 87 -21.09 2.29 8.77
N PHE A 88 -21.07 3.28 7.88
CA PHE A 88 -20.95 4.71 8.16
C PHE A 88 -22.18 5.16 8.96
N ALA A 89 -22.14 6.34 9.58
CA ALA A 89 -23.26 6.91 10.34
C ALA A 89 -24.58 7.08 9.52
N GLY A 90 -24.55 6.84 8.21
CA GLY A 90 -25.70 6.75 7.30
C GLY A 90 -25.93 5.35 6.70
N GLU A 91 -25.50 4.27 7.36
CA GLU A 91 -25.71 2.86 6.97
C GLU A 91 -24.90 2.35 5.74
N GLU A 92 -24.01 3.17 5.19
CA GLU A 92 -23.14 2.78 4.05
C GLU A 92 -21.99 1.86 4.51
N PRO A 93 -21.62 0.76 3.84
CA PRO A 93 -20.60 -0.17 4.35
C PRO A 93 -19.21 0.45 4.60
N MET A 94 -18.70 0.29 5.82
CA MET A 94 -17.44 0.85 6.34
C MET A 94 -16.36 -0.21 6.42
N VAL A 95 -15.79 -0.52 5.31
CA VAL A 95 -14.84 -1.61 5.30
C VAL A 95 -13.53 -1.26 6.04
N GLY A 96 -13.10 -2.06 7.02
CA GLY A 96 -11.93 -1.75 7.83
C GLY A 96 -11.46 -2.83 8.80
N THR A 97 -10.52 -3.67 8.36
CA THR A 97 -9.43 -4.13 9.24
C THR A 97 -8.14 -3.53 8.69
N TYR A 98 -7.94 -2.24 8.92
CA TYR A 98 -6.71 -1.55 8.49
C TYR A 98 -5.66 -1.66 9.59
N HIS A 99 -4.71 -2.56 9.40
CA HIS A 99 -3.42 -2.50 10.08
C HIS A 99 -2.44 -1.79 9.15
N PRO A 100 -1.94 -0.58 9.49
CA PRO A 100 -0.89 0.04 8.69
C PRO A 100 0.35 -0.85 8.77
N VAL A 101 0.74 -1.39 7.63
CA VAL A 101 1.94 -2.24 7.52
C VAL A 101 3.10 -1.34 7.19
N GLN A 102 4.20 -1.60 7.91
CA GLN A 102 5.57 -1.17 7.68
C GLN A 102 5.82 -0.55 6.30
N LEU A 103 6.42 0.64 6.30
CA LEU A 103 7.06 1.17 5.10
C LEU A 103 8.20 0.22 4.70
N LEU A 104 8.09 -0.43 3.54
CA LEU A 104 9.14 -1.30 3.03
C LEU A 104 10.11 -0.44 2.22
N THR A 105 11.08 0.13 2.92
CA THR A 105 12.27 0.69 2.26
C THR A 105 13.19 -0.48 1.92
N GLY A 106 13.50 -0.65 0.63
CA GLY A 106 14.08 -1.85 0.07
C GLY A 106 15.23 -2.49 0.85
N ARG A 107 15.06 -3.80 1.13
CA ARG A 107 16.10 -4.82 1.05
C ARG A 107 15.51 -6.08 0.45
#